data_AF-A0A2U2MYK4-F1
#
_entry.id   AF-A0A2U2MYK4-F1
#
_cell.length_a   1.000
_cell.length_b   1.000
_cell.length_c   1.000
_cell.angle_alpha   90.00
_cell.angle_beta   90.00
_cell.angle_gamma   90.00
#
_symmetry.space_group_name_H-M   'P 1'
#
loop_
_entity.id
_entity.type
_entity.pdbx_description
1 polymer ?
#
loop_
_entity_poly.entity_id
_entity_poly.type
_entity_poly.pdbx_seq_one_letter_code
_entity_poly.pdbx_strand_id
1 'polypeptide(L)'
;MTDIKNFRITFLNHLIENMLTEIKSLDLSYRIDTEDGPEYEELPTEDAQWIIQNGTLLAAEDLADPTEMISDRYPCSLYSFEVPEPSKYAAYQDKDYNKVVIILVRAWSVFDFMRDWVKIDPVDD
;
A
#
# COMPACT_ATOMS: atom_id res chain seq x y z
N MET A 1 -18.62 -8.22 -21.16
CA MET A 1 -17.23 -8.43 -20.70
C MET A 1 -16.72 -7.11 -20.17
N THR A 2 -16.70 -6.92 -18.85
CA THR A 2 -16.02 -5.79 -18.22
C THR A 2 -14.53 -5.91 -18.56
N ASP A 3 -13.97 -4.91 -19.23
CA ASP A 3 -12.56 -4.89 -19.60
C ASP A 3 -11.72 -5.01 -18.32
N ILE A 4 -10.82 -6.00 -18.26
CA ILE A 4 -9.93 -6.26 -17.12
C ILE A 4 -9.15 -4.98 -16.73
N LYS A 5 -8.85 -4.10 -17.71
CA LYS A 5 -8.22 -2.81 -17.45
C LYS A 5 -9.12 -1.87 -16.64
N ASN A 6 -10.41 -1.81 -16.96
CA ASN A 6 -11.37 -1.00 -16.21
C ASN A 6 -11.55 -1.53 -14.80
N PHE A 7 -11.61 -2.85 -14.62
CA PHE A 7 -11.66 -3.47 -13.30
C PHE A 7 -10.44 -3.10 -12.45
N ARG A 8 -9.22 -3.22 -13.00
CA ARG A 8 -7.98 -2.87 -12.29
C ARG A 8 -7.96 -1.40 -11.86
N ILE A 9 -8.35 -0.48 -12.74
CA ILE A 9 -8.37 0.95 -12.41
C ILE A 9 -9.38 1.25 -11.31
N THR A 10 -10.61 0.72 -11.40
CA THR A 10 -11.64 0.89 -10.37
C THR A 10 -11.21 0.33 -9.03
N PHE A 11 -10.60 -0.85 -9.03
CA PHE A 11 -10.07 -1.49 -7.83
C PHE A 11 -9.00 -0.64 -7.14
N LEU A 12 -8.00 -0.15 -7.89
CA LEU A 12 -6.91 0.66 -7.34
C LEU A 12 -7.43 2.00 -6.79
N ASN A 13 -8.37 2.65 -7.48
CA ASN A 13 -8.98 3.88 -7.00
C ASN A 13 -9.73 3.65 -5.68
N HIS A 14 -10.52 2.58 -5.60
CA HIS A 14 -11.25 2.27 -4.37
C HIS A 14 -10.31 1.93 -3.20
N LEU A 15 -9.19 1.24 -3.49
CA LEU A 15 -8.16 0.93 -2.51
C LEU A 15 -7.54 2.22 -1.94
N ILE A 16 -7.20 3.17 -2.80
CA ILE A 16 -6.68 4.49 -2.39
C ILE A 16 -7.71 5.25 -1.56
N GLU A 17 -8.98 5.28 -1.97
CA GLU A 17 -10.05 5.95 -1.24
C GLU A 17 -10.24 5.37 0.17
N ASN A 18 -10.21 4.04 0.31
CA ASN A 18 -10.34 3.40 1.61
C ASN A 18 -9.11 3.66 2.50
N MET A 19 -7.89 3.58 1.94
CA MET A 19 -6.67 3.96 2.67
C MET A 19 -6.77 5.38 3.22
N LEU A 20 -7.24 6.34 2.43
CA LEU A 20 -7.38 7.73 2.84
C LEU A 20 -8.48 7.94 3.88
N THR A 21 -9.58 7.19 3.76
CA THR A 21 -10.70 7.25 4.72
C THR A 21 -10.27 6.76 6.09
N GLU A 22 -9.50 5.67 6.14
CA GLU A 22 -9.08 5.03 7.38
C GLU A 22 -7.70 5.47 7.86
N ILE A 23 -7.05 6.42 7.18
CA ILE A 23 -5.62 6.70 7.34
C ILE A 23 -5.18 7.02 8.79
N LYS A 24 -6.06 7.63 9.58
CA LYS A 24 -5.80 7.96 10.99
C LYS A 24 -5.83 6.74 11.93
N SER A 25 -6.46 5.66 11.49
CA SER A 25 -6.51 4.37 12.21
C SER A 25 -5.50 3.35 11.67
N LEU A 26 -4.83 3.63 10.55
CA LEU A 26 -3.81 2.75 10.01
C LEU A 26 -2.49 2.89 10.78
N ASP A 27 -1.86 1.76 11.05
CA ASP A 27 -0.48 1.69 11.51
C ASP A 27 0.42 1.59 10.26
N LEU A 28 1.12 2.70 9.99
CA LEU A 28 1.84 2.95 8.74
C LEU A 28 3.34 3.00 8.99
N SER A 29 4.07 2.24 8.20
CA SER A 29 5.53 2.33 8.13
C SER A 29 6.00 2.53 6.70
N TYR A 30 7.15 3.17 6.53
CA TYR A 30 7.83 3.20 5.24
C TYR A 30 9.02 2.25 5.27
N ARG A 31 9.30 1.62 4.13
CA ARG A 31 10.43 0.72 3.98
C ARG A 31 11.70 1.49 3.64
N ILE A 32 12.80 1.07 4.23
CA ILE A 32 14.16 1.52 3.93
C ILE A 32 14.96 0.27 3.57
N ASP A 33 15.57 0.22 2.38
CA ASP A 33 16.47 -0.88 2.04
C ASP A 33 17.89 -0.56 2.50
N THR A 34 18.40 -1.36 3.44
CA THR A 34 19.77 -1.28 3.96
C THR A 34 20.61 -2.45 3.43
N GLU A 35 21.93 -2.43 3.67
CA GLU A 35 22.80 -3.56 3.29
C GLU A 35 22.45 -4.86 4.03
N ASP A 36 21.82 -4.75 5.20
CA ASP A 36 21.43 -5.88 6.06
C ASP A 36 19.99 -6.38 5.78
N GLY A 37 19.24 -5.69 4.93
CA GLY A 37 17.87 -6.05 4.54
C GLY A 37 16.88 -4.88 4.63
N PRO A 38 15.58 -5.14 4.41
CA PRO A 38 14.56 -4.12 4.55
C PRO A 38 14.29 -3.79 6.01
N GLU A 39 14.30 -2.50 6.34
CA GLU A 39 13.86 -1.96 7.63
C GLU A 39 12.56 -1.17 7.46
N TYR A 40 11.78 -1.07 8.54
CA TYR A 40 10.49 -0.38 8.54
C TYR A 40 10.42 0.62 9.68
N GLU A 41 10.33 1.89 9.33
CA GLU A 41 10.19 2.98 10.30
C GLU A 41 8.78 3.56 10.29
N GLU A 42 8.35 4.18 11.39
CA GLU A 42 7.05 4.84 11.49
C GLU A 42 6.89 5.92 10.42
N LEU A 43 5.76 5.89 9.70
CA LEU A 43 5.40 6.90 8.72
C LEU A 43 4.31 7.81 9.32
N PRO A 44 4.59 9.11 9.55
CA PRO A 44 3.60 10.04 10.07
C PRO A 44 2.35 10.09 9.18
N THR A 45 1.17 10.11 9.79
CA THR A 45 -0.12 10.08 9.08
C THR A 45 -0.25 11.18 8.01
N GLU A 46 0.22 12.41 8.31
CA GLU A 46 0.15 13.54 7.36
C GLU A 46 1.03 13.30 6.13
N ASP A 47 2.22 12.72 6.32
CA ASP A 47 3.13 12.38 5.24
C ASP A 47 2.61 11.20 4.41
N ALA A 48 2.08 10.18 5.08
CA ALA A 48 1.38 9.08 4.40
C ALA A 48 0.20 9.57 3.58
N GLN A 49 -0.58 10.51 4.12
CA GLN A 49 -1.72 11.11 3.42
C GLN A 49 -1.25 11.80 2.15
N TRP A 50 -0.18 12.58 2.24
CA TRP A 50 0.40 13.24 1.07
C TRP A 50 0.88 12.23 0.02
N ILE A 51 1.58 11.16 0.43
CA ILE A 51 2.06 10.12 -0.48
C ILE A 51 0.89 9.41 -1.18
N ILE A 52 -0.14 9.01 -0.44
CA ILE A 52 -1.28 8.27 -0.99
C ILE A 52 -2.13 9.16 -1.90
N GLN A 53 -2.28 10.46 -1.59
CA GLN A 53 -3.06 11.39 -2.40
C GLN A 53 -2.36 11.80 -3.70
N ASN A 54 -1.03 11.95 -3.67
CA ASN A 54 -0.27 12.52 -4.79
C ASN A 54 0.56 11.46 -5.55
N GLY A 55 0.78 10.30 -4.95
CA GLY A 55 1.52 9.20 -5.53
C GLY A 55 0.68 8.34 -6.46
N THR A 56 1.34 7.74 -7.45
CA THR A 56 0.74 6.69 -8.29
C THR A 56 1.03 5.34 -7.66
N LEU A 57 -0.02 4.61 -7.28
CA LEU A 57 0.11 3.24 -6.80
C LEU A 57 0.61 2.33 -7.94
N LEU A 58 1.85 1.88 -7.83
CA LEU A 58 2.53 1.03 -8.81
C LEU A 58 2.10 -0.44 -8.65
N ALA A 59 2.13 -0.92 -7.41
CA ALA A 59 1.84 -2.29 -7.05
C ALA A 59 1.34 -2.37 -5.61
N ALA A 60 0.44 -3.33 -5.37
CA ALA A 60 0.18 -3.87 -4.06
C ALA A 60 0.87 -5.24 -4.01
N GLU A 61 1.86 -5.38 -3.15
CA GLU A 61 2.53 -6.65 -2.90
C GLU A 61 1.94 -7.22 -1.61
N ASP A 62 1.27 -8.38 -1.74
CA ASP A 62 0.98 -9.20 -0.58
C ASP A 62 2.27 -9.92 -0.21
N LEU A 63 2.78 -9.67 0.99
CA LEU A 63 3.97 -10.36 1.51
C LEU A 63 3.66 -11.87 1.57
N ALA A 64 4.15 -12.61 0.58
CA ALA A 64 4.03 -14.06 0.49
C ALA A 64 5.21 -14.79 1.15
N ASP A 65 6.00 -14.12 1.99
CA ASP A 65 6.99 -14.78 2.85
C ASP A 65 6.47 -14.90 4.30
N PRO A 66 5.84 -16.03 4.66
CA PRO A 66 5.28 -16.26 5.99
C PRO A 66 6.32 -16.35 7.12
N THR A 67 7.62 -16.23 6.83
CA THR A 67 8.67 -16.26 7.86
C THR A 67 9.07 -14.88 8.38
N GLU A 68 8.71 -13.80 7.67
CA GLU A 68 8.83 -12.41 8.15
C GLU A 68 7.56 -11.93 8.88
N MET A 69 6.63 -12.86 9.15
CA MET A 69 5.48 -12.67 10.03
C MET A 69 5.95 -12.46 11.47
N ILE A 70 6.37 -11.24 11.81
CA ILE A 70 6.34 -10.81 13.20
C ILE A 70 4.86 -10.72 13.60
N SER A 71 4.37 -11.86 14.10
CA SER A 71 3.05 -12.20 14.59
C SER A 71 2.03 -12.67 13.53
N ASP A 72 1.71 -13.96 13.57
CA ASP A 72 0.57 -14.70 12.97
C ASP A 72 -0.83 -14.14 13.30
N ARG A 73 -0.95 -12.87 13.70
CA ARG A 73 -2.18 -12.23 14.17
C ARG A 73 -2.55 -10.95 13.43
N TYR A 74 -1.72 -10.44 12.52
CA TYR A 74 -2.05 -9.20 11.80
C TYR A 74 -1.90 -9.33 10.29
N PRO A 75 -2.98 -9.12 9.51
CA PRO A 75 -2.88 -8.95 8.07
C PRO A 75 -2.03 -7.72 7.77
N CYS A 76 -1.01 -7.80 6.91
CA CYS A 76 -0.25 -6.65 6.46
C CYS A 76 -0.02 -6.70 4.95
N SER A 77 0.07 -5.53 4.33
CA SER A 77 0.30 -5.39 2.88
C SER A 77 1.30 -4.26 2.61
N LEU A 78 2.11 -4.43 1.57
CA LEU A 78 3.01 -3.40 1.07
C LEU A 78 2.40 -2.72 -0.16
N TYR A 79 2.44 -1.40 -0.17
CA TYR A 79 1.96 -0.58 -1.27
C TYR A 79 3.08 0.32 -1.78
N SER A 80 3.45 0.14 -3.04
CA SER A 80 4.52 0.90 -3.68
C SER A 80 3.92 2.10 -4.42
N PHE A 81 4.32 3.30 -4.02
CA PHE A 81 3.88 4.55 -4.62
C PHE A 81 5.04 5.25 -5.32
N GLU A 82 4.82 5.69 -6.56
CA GLU A 82 5.68 6.68 -7.20
C GLU A 82 5.15 8.09 -6.91
N VAL A 83 5.90 8.88 -6.16
CA VAL A 83 5.54 10.27 -5.82
C VAL A 83 6.08 11.26 -6.86
N PRO A 84 5.48 12.47 -7.00
CA PRO A 84 5.86 13.41 -8.07
C PRO A 84 7.30 13.94 -7.96
N GLU A 85 7.84 14.02 -6.75
CA GLU A 85 9.17 14.56 -6.44
C GLU A 85 9.96 13.58 -5.56
N PRO A 86 11.31 13.65 -5.57
CA PRO A 86 12.12 12.81 -4.70
C PRO A 86 11.70 12.92 -3.23
N SER A 87 11.50 11.78 -2.58
CA SER A 87 11.01 11.68 -1.22
C SER A 87 12.14 11.29 -0.26
N LYS A 88 12.14 11.87 0.94
CA LYS A 88 12.96 11.39 2.04
C LYS A 88 12.56 9.98 2.52
N TYR A 89 11.35 9.54 2.17
CA TYR A 89 10.79 8.22 2.47
C TYR A 89 11.02 7.21 1.33
N ALA A 90 11.84 7.55 0.35
CA ALA A 90 12.11 6.64 -0.76
C ALA A 90 12.82 5.38 -0.25
N ALA A 91 12.34 4.21 -0.69
CA ALA A 91 12.90 2.93 -0.29
C ALA A 91 14.37 2.78 -0.72
N TYR A 92 14.71 3.40 -1.85
CA TYR A 92 16.07 3.50 -2.36
C TYR A 92 16.46 4.97 -2.51
N GLN A 93 17.59 5.36 -1.93
CA GLN A 93 18.17 6.69 -2.11
C GLN A 93 18.95 6.85 -3.43
N ASP A 94 18.97 5.80 -4.26
CA ASP A 94 19.49 5.90 -5.62
C ASP A 94 18.67 6.91 -6.44
N LYS A 95 19.34 7.67 -7.31
CA LYS A 95 18.73 8.72 -8.14
C LYS A 95 17.60 8.20 -9.02
N ASP A 96 17.62 6.92 -9.37
CA ASP A 96 16.64 6.29 -10.25
C ASP A 96 15.36 5.87 -9.51
N TYR A 97 15.41 5.73 -8.18
CA TYR A 97 14.29 5.23 -7.36
C TYR A 97 13.93 6.14 -6.18
N ASN A 98 14.53 7.33 -6.09
CA ASN A 98 14.27 8.31 -5.04
C ASN A 98 12.84 8.87 -5.01
N LYS A 99 11.98 8.46 -5.95
CA LYS A 99 10.54 8.77 -5.99
C LYS A 99 9.66 7.60 -5.57
N VAL A 100 10.22 6.43 -5.34
CA VAL A 100 9.46 5.23 -4.98
C VAL A 100 9.43 5.09 -3.47
N VAL A 101 8.24 5.25 -2.89
CA VAL A 101 7.98 5.04 -1.47
C VAL A 101 7.20 3.74 -1.31
N ILE A 102 7.68 2.85 -0.46
CA ILE A 102 6.98 1.60 -0.15
C ILE A 102 6.38 1.74 1.25
N ILE A 103 5.06 1.67 1.34
CA ILE A 103 4.31 1.80 2.59
C ILE A 103 3.85 0.42 3.05
N LEU A 104 4.25 0.03 4.25
CA LEU A 104 3.68 -1.09 4.99
C LEU A 104 2.44 -0.60 5.75
N VAL A 105 1.30 -1.23 5.49
CA VAL A 105 0.06 -1.03 6.25
C VAL A 105 -0.15 -2.26 7.12
N ARG A 106 -0.11 -2.09 8.45
CA ARG A 106 -0.36 -3.18 9.41
C ARG A 106 -1.84 -3.29 9.74
N ALA A 107 -2.27 -4.51 10.06
CA ALA A 107 -3.66 -4.88 10.37
C ALA A 107 -4.68 -4.62 9.25
N TRP A 108 -4.22 -4.43 8.01
CA TRP A 108 -5.05 -4.25 6.82
C TRP A 108 -4.40 -4.97 5.64
N SER A 109 -5.02 -6.08 5.21
CA SER A 109 -4.56 -6.80 4.02
C SER A 109 -5.43 -6.46 2.80
N VAL A 110 -4.84 -6.58 1.61
CA VAL A 110 -5.61 -6.64 0.35
C VAL A 110 -6.70 -7.71 0.43
N PHE A 111 -6.48 -8.81 1.16
CA PHE A 111 -7.50 -9.83 1.37
C PHE A 111 -8.71 -9.34 2.17
N ASP A 112 -8.53 -8.59 3.27
CA ASP A 112 -9.64 -7.99 4.02
C ASP A 112 -10.41 -6.97 3.15
N PHE A 113 -9.67 -6.16 2.39
CA PHE A 113 -10.26 -5.23 1.42
C PHE A 113 -11.05 -5.96 0.33
N MET A 114 -10.48 -7.01 -0.29
CA MET A 114 -11.17 -7.80 -1.32
C MET A 114 -12.39 -8.53 -0.76
N ARG A 115 -12.31 -9.07 0.46
CA ARG A 115 -13.45 -9.70 1.12
C ARG A 115 -14.61 -8.72 1.27
N ASP A 116 -14.33 -7.47 1.62
CA ASP A 116 -15.38 -6.47 1.82
C ASP A 116 -15.84 -5.86 0.49
N TRP A 117 -14.97 -5.76 -0.53
CA TRP A 117 -15.32 -5.39 -1.90
C TRP A 117 -16.23 -6.41 -2.60
N VAL A 118 -15.96 -7.72 -2.43
CA VAL A 118 -16.76 -8.79 -3.05
C VAL A 118 -18.11 -9.00 -2.34
N LYS A 119 -18.26 -8.52 -1.10
CA LYS A 119 -19.57 -8.46 -0.41
C LYS A 119 -20.45 -7.32 -0.92
N ILE A 120 -19.92 -6.36 -1.67
CA ILE A 120 -20.73 -5.41 -2.43
C ILE A 120 -21.34 -6.20 -3.58
N ASP A 121 -22.65 -6.44 -3.49
CA ASP A 121 -23.42 -7.44 -4.24
C ASP A 121 -23.01 -7.62 -5.73
N PRO A 122 -23.04 -8.86 -6.26
CA PRO A 122 -23.14 -9.07 -7.69
C PRO A 122 -24.39 -8.31 -8.16
N VAL A 123 -24.21 -7.43 -9.14
CA VAL A 123 -25.30 -6.78 -9.87
C VAL A 123 -26.38 -7.81 -10.16
N ASP A 124 -27.61 -7.54 -9.67
CA ASP A 124 -28.81 -8.35 -9.93
C ASP A 124 -28.86 -8.83 -11.39
N ASP A 125 -29.03 -10.14 -11.57
CA ASP A 125 -29.64 -10.74 -12.77
C ASP A 125 -30.88 -11.54 -12.34
#